data_AF-A0A1N6RQM6-F1
#
_entry.id   AF-A0A1N6RQM6-F1
#
_cell.length_a   1.000
_cell.length_b   1.000
_cell.length_c   1.000
_cell.angle_alpha   90.00
_cell.angle_beta   90.00
_cell.angle_gamma   90.00
#
_symmetry.space_group_name_H-M   'P 1'
#
loop_
_entity.id
_entity.type
_entity.pdbx_description
1 polymer ?
#
loop_
_entity_poly.entity_id
_entity_poly.type
_entity_poly.pdbx_seq_one_letter_code
_entity_poly.pdbx_strand_id
1 'polypeptide(L)'
;MELVCRRCHRSVRVGAAEYETFERMHYVCFHYEFEHQDFDVDESCRLAGCPSEANGSGRRTVIATARALATAAAADDPWSNRSLHEYLEALARWLENSDAYYRNDADRRTTPPDGWTVVDDALRAAATHE
;
A
#
# COMPACT_ATOMS: atom_id res chain seq x y z
N MET A 1 11.32 36.44 -5.68
CA MET A 1 11.51 36.23 -4.23
C MET A 1 11.61 34.74 -4.01
N GLU A 2 12.60 34.24 -3.27
CA GLU A 2 12.72 32.81 -2.97
C GLU A 2 11.71 32.44 -1.88
N LEU A 3 10.84 31.47 -2.16
CA LEU A 3 9.87 30.97 -1.18
C LEU A 3 10.57 29.95 -0.28
N VAL A 4 10.45 30.09 1.04
CA VAL A 4 11.20 29.29 2.02
C VAL A 4 10.22 28.58 2.94
N CYS A 5 10.30 27.25 3.00
CA CYS A 5 9.43 26.44 3.84
C CYS A 5 9.61 26.78 5.32
N ARG A 6 8.53 27.05 6.04
CA ARG A 6 8.57 27.40 7.47
C ARG A 6 9.00 26.26 8.39
N ARG A 7 8.84 24.99 7.97
CA ARG A 7 9.24 23.81 8.76
C ARG A 7 10.69 23.39 8.55
N CYS A 8 11.12 23.24 7.28
CA CYS A 8 12.44 22.69 6.97
C CYS A 8 13.48 23.74 6.53
N HIS A 9 13.06 25.00 6.37
CA HIS A 9 13.89 26.14 5.96
C HIS A 9 14.60 26.00 4.60
N ARG A 10 14.16 25.05 3.76
CA ARG A 10 14.62 24.88 2.38
C ARG A 10 13.68 25.60 1.41
N SER A 11 14.16 25.89 0.20
CA SER A 11 13.34 26.56 -0.81
C SER A 11 12.20 25.69 -1.33
N VAL A 12 11.04 26.31 -1.51
CA VAL A 12 9.85 25.71 -2.12
C VAL A 12 9.90 25.98 -3.61
N ARG A 13 10.21 24.95 -4.39
CA ARG A 13 10.28 25.01 -5.86
C ARG A 13 9.08 24.31 -6.50
N VAL A 14 8.82 23.07 -6.07
CA VAL A 14 7.63 22.30 -6.45
C VAL A 14 6.48 22.71 -5.52
N GLY A 15 5.31 22.96 -6.10
CA GLY A 15 4.14 23.43 -5.36
C GLY A 15 4.17 24.91 -4.98
N ALA A 16 4.96 25.73 -5.69
CA ALA A 16 5.10 27.16 -5.38
C ALA A 16 3.79 27.95 -5.57
N ALA A 17 2.87 27.47 -6.43
CA ALA A 17 1.57 28.09 -6.64
C ALA A 17 0.64 27.89 -5.43
N GLU A 18 0.84 26.82 -4.68
CA GLU A 18 0.06 26.43 -3.51
C GLU A 18 0.75 26.84 -2.19
N TYR A 19 1.82 27.63 -2.27
CA TYR A 19 2.65 27.98 -1.11
C TYR A 19 1.87 28.63 0.03
N GLU A 20 0.96 29.55 -0.26
CA GLU A 20 0.12 30.17 0.78
C GLU A 20 -0.94 29.18 1.31
N THR A 21 -1.40 28.23 0.51
CA THR A 21 -2.37 27.19 0.92
C THR A 21 -1.77 26.24 1.95
N PHE A 22 -0.49 25.87 1.78
CA PHE A 22 0.21 24.93 2.66
C PHE A 22 0.97 25.64 3.79
N GLU A 23 0.41 26.73 4.33
CA GLU A 23 0.97 27.48 5.47
C GLU A 23 2.43 27.90 5.26
N ARG A 24 2.80 28.21 4.01
CA ARG A 24 4.15 28.56 3.59
C ARG A 24 5.17 27.43 3.82
N MET A 25 4.75 26.20 3.54
CA MET A 25 5.58 24.99 3.63
C MET A 25 5.54 24.19 2.32
N HIS A 26 6.44 23.22 2.17
CA HIS A 26 6.23 22.15 1.18
C HIS A 26 4.99 21.35 1.57
N TYR A 27 4.24 20.80 0.61
CA TYR A 27 3.12 19.88 0.87
C TYR A 27 3.49 18.78 1.89
N VAL A 28 4.63 18.11 1.69
CA VAL A 28 5.11 17.05 2.60
C VAL A 28 5.37 17.57 4.02
N CYS A 29 5.94 18.76 4.15
CA CYS A 29 6.19 19.38 5.44
C CYS A 29 4.89 19.78 6.14
N PHE A 30 3.94 20.33 5.38
CA PHE A 30 2.60 20.67 5.86
C PHE A 30 1.86 19.41 6.34
N HIS A 31 1.87 18.35 5.53
CA HIS A 31 1.22 17.08 5.86
C HIS A 31 1.73 16.55 7.20
N TYR A 32 3.05 16.46 7.39
CA TYR A 32 3.63 15.98 8.65
C TYR A 32 3.47 16.95 9.83
N GLU A 33 3.14 18.21 9.61
CA GLU A 33 2.93 19.18 10.69
C GLU A 33 1.48 19.19 11.14
N PHE A 34 0.54 19.12 10.20
CA PHE A 34 -0.86 19.40 10.47
C PHE A 34 -1.80 18.22 10.22
N GLU A 35 -1.49 17.35 9.26
CA GLU A 35 -2.40 16.29 8.81
C GLU A 35 -2.03 14.90 9.38
N HIS A 36 -0.74 14.65 9.63
CA HIS A 36 -0.24 13.32 10.02
C HIS A 36 -0.40 12.99 11.51
N GLN A 37 -0.62 14.02 12.34
CA GLN A 37 -1.02 13.92 13.75
C GLN A 37 -0.31 12.82 14.54
N ASP A 38 -1.07 11.88 15.12
CA ASP A 38 -0.59 10.85 16.05
C ASP A 38 -0.07 9.59 15.33
N PHE A 39 -0.04 9.57 14.00
CA PHE A 39 0.55 8.46 13.26
C PHE A 39 2.08 8.55 13.35
N ASP A 40 2.73 7.40 13.49
CA ASP A 40 4.18 7.32 13.30
C ASP A 40 4.51 7.83 11.89
N VAL A 41 5.61 8.58 11.75
CA VAL A 41 5.97 9.22 10.48
C VAL A 41 6.21 8.22 9.34
N ASP A 42 6.48 6.96 9.65
CA ASP A 42 6.60 5.87 8.68
C ASP A 42 5.29 5.07 8.50
N GLU A 43 4.24 5.37 9.27
CA GLU A 43 2.91 4.78 9.12
C GLU A 43 2.01 5.65 8.23
N SER A 44 1.15 5.02 7.43
CA SER A 44 0.18 5.73 6.61
C SER A 44 -0.92 6.26 7.51
N CYS A 45 -1.16 7.57 7.49
CA CYS A 45 -2.33 8.17 8.13
C CYS A 45 -3.63 7.95 7.32
N ARG A 46 -3.56 7.22 6.20
CA ARG A 46 -4.68 6.84 5.30
C ARG A 46 -5.38 8.00 4.59
N LEU A 47 -4.88 9.23 4.73
CA LEU A 47 -5.29 10.33 3.87
C LEU A 47 -4.69 10.13 2.47
N ALA A 48 -5.49 10.39 1.44
CA ALA A 48 -5.05 10.25 0.06
C ALA A 48 -3.81 11.13 -0.21
N GLY A 49 -2.74 10.53 -0.75
CA GLY A 49 -1.49 11.23 -1.03
C GLY A 49 -0.53 11.33 0.17
N CYS A 50 -0.83 10.62 1.27
CA CYS A 50 0.07 10.54 2.42
C CYS A 50 1.49 10.13 1.96
N PRO A 51 2.53 10.93 2.26
CA PRO A 51 3.89 10.57 1.86
C PRO A 51 4.40 9.26 2.46
N SER A 52 3.84 8.82 3.58
CA SER A 52 4.14 7.55 4.27
C SER A 52 3.29 6.37 3.77
N GLU A 53 2.43 6.57 2.78
CA GLU A 53 1.54 5.53 2.26
C GLU A 53 2.30 4.30 1.76
N ALA A 54 3.45 4.52 1.11
CA ALA A 54 4.34 3.45 0.65
C ALA A 54 4.91 2.59 1.81
N ASN A 55 4.92 3.09 3.04
CA ASN A 55 5.56 2.44 4.19
C ASN A 55 4.55 1.74 5.13
N GLY A 56 3.26 2.08 5.09
CA GLY A 56 2.51 2.13 6.36
C GLY A 56 1.24 1.30 6.59
N SER A 57 0.68 0.53 5.65
CA SER A 57 -0.54 -0.26 5.98
C SER A 57 -0.56 -1.69 5.46
N GLY A 58 0.18 -1.99 4.40
CA GLY A 58 0.07 -3.28 3.74
C GLY A 58 0.44 -4.47 4.64
N ARG A 59 1.40 -4.33 5.57
CA ARG A 59 1.71 -5.39 6.56
C ARG A 59 0.50 -5.77 7.41
N ARG A 60 -0.28 -4.80 7.88
CA ARG A 60 -1.47 -5.07 8.72
C ARG A 60 -2.57 -5.74 7.90
N THR A 61 -2.74 -5.32 6.64
CA THR A 61 -3.67 -5.95 5.69
C THR A 61 -3.29 -7.41 5.44
N VAL A 62 -2.03 -7.68 5.11
CA VAL A 62 -1.51 -9.05 4.92
C VAL A 62 -1.73 -9.93 6.15
N ILE A 63 -1.48 -9.40 7.36
CA ILE A 63 -1.77 -10.13 8.62
C ILE A 63 -3.25 -10.46 8.76
N ALA A 64 -4.14 -9.51 8.46
CA ALA A 64 -5.58 -9.71 8.54
C ALA A 64 -6.06 -10.75 7.51
N THR A 65 -5.55 -10.68 6.27
CA THR A 65 -5.83 -11.63 5.20
C THR A 65 -5.38 -13.03 5.56
N ALA A 66 -4.13 -13.21 6.03
CA ALA A 66 -3.62 -14.50 6.46
C ALA A 66 -4.47 -15.14 7.56
N ARG A 67 -4.96 -14.35 8.53
CA ARG A 67 -5.86 -14.84 9.59
C ARG A 67 -7.24 -15.23 9.07
N ALA A 68 -7.80 -14.44 8.16
CA ALA A 68 -9.08 -14.74 7.54
C ALA A 68 -9.00 -16.04 6.73
N LEU A 69 -7.92 -16.19 5.95
CA LEU A 69 -7.60 -17.41 5.21
C LEU A 69 -7.46 -18.61 6.14
N ALA A 70 -6.68 -18.52 7.21
CA ALA A 70 -6.54 -19.61 8.18
C ALA A 70 -7.88 -20.02 8.81
N THR A 71 -8.77 -19.05 9.07
CA THR A 71 -10.12 -19.31 9.61
C THR A 71 -11.00 -20.04 8.59
N ALA A 72 -11.01 -19.61 7.34
CA ALA A 72 -11.80 -20.23 6.28
C ALA A 72 -11.30 -21.65 5.95
N ALA A 73 -9.97 -21.86 5.88
CA ALA A 73 -9.39 -23.19 5.71
C ALA A 73 -9.79 -24.15 6.85
N ALA A 74 -9.83 -23.67 8.10
CA ALA A 74 -10.28 -24.47 9.24
C ALA A 74 -11.78 -24.79 9.23
N ALA A 75 -12.59 -23.99 8.53
CA ALA A 75 -14.03 -24.20 8.38
C ALA A 75 -14.42 -25.13 7.21
N ASP A 76 -13.43 -25.69 6.50
CA ASP A 76 -13.60 -26.48 5.28
C ASP A 76 -14.33 -25.73 4.15
N ASP A 77 -14.10 -24.42 4.06
CA ASP A 77 -14.59 -23.56 2.98
C ASP A 77 -13.99 -24.05 1.63
N PRO A 78 -14.73 -23.99 0.50
CA PRO A 78 -14.36 -24.69 -0.73
C PRO A 78 -13.26 -23.96 -1.49
N TRP A 79 -12.04 -24.00 -0.97
CA TRP A 79 -10.86 -23.49 -1.66
C TRP A 79 -10.47 -24.43 -2.79
N SER A 80 -10.01 -23.85 -3.90
CA SER A 80 -9.55 -24.61 -5.06
C SER A 80 -8.30 -25.43 -4.71
N ASN A 81 -7.38 -24.85 -3.94
CA ASN A 81 -6.12 -25.49 -3.51
C ASN A 81 -6.21 -25.92 -2.05
N ARG A 82 -6.62 -27.18 -1.81
CA ARG A 82 -6.91 -27.68 -0.45
C ARG A 82 -5.67 -28.17 0.30
N SER A 83 -4.62 -28.59 -0.39
CA SER A 83 -3.37 -28.97 0.26
C SER A 83 -2.44 -27.77 0.44
N LEU A 84 -1.62 -27.80 1.49
CA LEU A 84 -0.59 -26.79 1.72
C LEU A 84 0.40 -26.71 0.54
N HIS A 85 0.70 -27.84 -0.09
CA HIS A 85 1.59 -27.88 -1.25
C HIS A 85 1.00 -27.13 -2.44
N GLU A 86 -0.26 -27.42 -2.82
CA GLU A 86 -0.94 -26.73 -3.93
C GLU A 86 -1.08 -25.23 -3.66
N TYR A 87 -1.43 -24.84 -2.43
CA TYR A 87 -1.54 -23.43 -2.06
C TYR A 87 -0.21 -22.68 -2.21
N LEU A 88 0.90 -23.27 -1.74
CA LEU A 88 2.22 -22.64 -1.85
C LEU A 88 2.72 -22.57 -3.29
N GLU A 89 2.42 -23.59 -4.11
CA GLU A 89 2.74 -23.59 -5.54
C GLU A 89 1.96 -22.50 -6.29
N ALA A 90 0.65 -22.39 -6.04
CA ALA A 90 -0.19 -21.34 -6.62
C ALA A 90 0.25 -19.94 -6.18
N LEU A 91 0.62 -19.77 -4.91
CA LEU A 91 1.17 -18.51 -4.38
C LEU A 91 2.44 -18.10 -5.13
N ALA A 92 3.38 -19.03 -5.31
CA ALA A 92 4.63 -18.77 -6.03
C ALA A 92 4.37 -18.42 -7.49
N ARG A 93 3.55 -19.22 -8.19
CA ARG A 93 3.19 -18.97 -9.60
C ARG A 93 2.49 -17.62 -9.79
N TRP A 94 1.66 -17.20 -8.84
CA TRP A 94 1.03 -15.89 -8.92
C TRP A 94 2.04 -14.77 -8.76
N LEU A 95 2.95 -14.85 -7.78
CA LEU A 95 4.02 -13.86 -7.57
C LEU A 95 4.95 -13.73 -8.78
N GLU A 96 5.29 -14.84 -9.44
CA GLU A 96 6.09 -14.82 -10.67
C GLU A 96 5.42 -14.08 -11.83
N ASN A 97 4.08 -14.11 -11.87
CA ASN A 97 3.28 -13.59 -12.98
C ASN A 97 2.49 -12.32 -12.62
N SER A 98 2.70 -11.74 -11.44
CA SER A 98 1.86 -10.66 -10.90
C SER A 98 1.83 -9.43 -11.80
N ASP A 99 2.93 -9.11 -12.49
CA ASP A 99 2.97 -7.99 -13.43
C ASP A 99 2.00 -8.18 -14.61
N ALA A 100 1.82 -9.42 -15.08
CA ALA A 100 0.84 -9.73 -16.12
C ALA A 100 -0.60 -9.62 -15.59
N TYR A 101 -0.83 -10.02 -14.34
CA TYR A 101 -2.10 -9.85 -13.67
C TYR A 101 -2.50 -8.36 -13.62
N TYR A 102 -1.65 -7.49 -13.07
CA TYR A 102 -1.97 -6.05 -12.96
C TYR A 102 -2.14 -5.38 -14.32
N ARG A 103 -1.34 -5.72 -15.33
CA ARG A 103 -1.54 -5.15 -16.68
C ARG A 103 -2.92 -5.45 -17.27
N ASN A 104 -3.51 -6.59 -16.92
CA ASN A 104 -4.79 -7.06 -17.44
C ASN A 104 -5.98 -6.71 -16.53
N ASP A 105 -5.71 -6.27 -15.30
CA ASP A 105 -6.74 -5.81 -14.37
C ASP A 105 -7.29 -4.46 -14.86
N ALA A 106 -8.59 -4.43 -15.14
CA ALA A 106 -9.27 -3.25 -15.68
C ALA A 106 -9.24 -2.06 -14.70
N ASP A 107 -9.22 -2.36 -13.40
CA ASP A 107 -9.23 -1.40 -12.30
C ASP A 107 -7.81 -1.06 -11.80
N ARG A 108 -6.84 -1.97 -11.97
CA ARG A 108 -5.45 -1.80 -11.51
C ARG A 108 -4.39 -2.06 -12.59
N ARG A 109 -4.29 -1.16 -13.57
CA ARG A 109 -3.36 -1.26 -14.72
C ARG A 109 -1.86 -1.15 -14.42
N THR A 110 -1.47 -0.93 -13.16
CA THR A 110 -0.09 -0.73 -12.74
C THR A 110 0.20 -1.55 -11.49
N THR A 111 1.37 -2.19 -11.45
CA THR A 111 1.85 -2.91 -10.26
C THR A 111 1.83 -1.97 -9.05
N PRO A 112 1.29 -2.39 -7.90
CA PRO A 112 1.32 -1.60 -6.68
C PRO A 112 2.75 -1.16 -6.35
N PRO A 113 2.95 0.08 -5.89
CA PRO A 113 4.28 0.60 -5.56
C PRO A 113 4.85 -0.04 -4.28
N ASP A 114 4.03 -0.73 -3.49
CA ASP A 114 4.43 -1.41 -2.27
C ASP A 114 4.32 -2.94 -2.41
N GLY A 115 5.35 -3.65 -1.94
CA GLY A 115 5.37 -5.12 -1.99
C GLY A 115 4.33 -5.79 -1.09
N TRP A 116 3.75 -5.07 -0.13
CA TRP A 116 2.75 -5.63 0.77
C TRP A 116 1.41 -5.85 0.08
N THR A 117 0.97 -4.92 -0.78
CA THR A 117 -0.22 -5.10 -1.60
C THR A 117 -0.05 -6.30 -2.54
N VAL A 118 1.13 -6.47 -3.12
CA VAL A 118 1.43 -7.64 -3.97
C VAL A 118 1.34 -8.95 -3.18
N VAL A 119 1.85 -8.99 -1.96
CA VAL A 119 1.74 -10.17 -1.08
C VAL A 119 0.29 -10.42 -0.66
N ASP A 120 -0.51 -9.38 -0.39
CA ASP A 120 -1.93 -9.52 -0.03
C ASP A 120 -2.74 -10.14 -1.17
N ASP A 121 -2.58 -9.60 -2.39
CA ASP A 121 -3.25 -10.08 -3.59
C ASP A 121 -2.82 -11.53 -3.90
N ALA A 122 -1.53 -11.86 -3.73
CA ALA A 122 -1.02 -13.22 -3.90
C ALA A 122 -1.64 -14.22 -2.91
N LEU A 123 -1.73 -13.88 -1.61
CA LEU A 123 -2.33 -14.74 -0.58
C LEU A 123 -3.78 -15.09 -0.89
N ARG A 124 -4.53 -14.10 -1.40
CA ARG A 124 -5.93 -14.28 -1.81
C ARG A 124 -6.02 -15.13 -3.06
N ALA A 125 -5.21 -14.82 -4.06
CA ALA A 125 -5.24 -15.51 -5.33
C ALA A 125 -4.92 -17.01 -5.19
N ALA A 126 -3.94 -17.34 -4.36
CA ALA A 126 -3.55 -18.72 -4.08
C ALA A 126 -4.67 -19.57 -3.44
N ALA A 127 -5.67 -18.94 -2.80
CA ALA A 127 -6.81 -19.66 -2.23
C ALA A 127 -7.88 -20.01 -3.28
N THR A 128 -7.97 -19.25 -4.37
CA THR A 128 -9.07 -19.31 -5.34
C THR A 128 -8.66 -19.73 -6.75
N HIS A 129 -7.39 -19.63 -7.12
CA HIS A 129 -6.87 -19.88 -8.47
C HIS A 129 -5.85 -21.02 -8.53
N GLU A 130 -5.79 -21.74 -9.66
CA GLU A 130 -4.82 -22.82 -9.95
C GLU A 130 -3.40 -22.32 -10.29
#